data_AF-A0A957UTX5-F1
#
_entry.id   AF-A0A957UTX5-F1
#
_cell.length_a   1.000
_cell.length_b   1.000
_cell.length_c   1.000
_cell.angle_alpha   90.00
_cell.angle_beta   90.00
_cell.angle_gamma   90.00
#
_symmetry.space_group_name_H-M   'P 1'
#
loop_
_entity.id
_entity.type
_entity.pdbx_description
1 polymer ?
#
loop_
_entity_poly.entity_id
_entity_poly.type
_entity_poly.pdbx_seq_one_letter_code
_entity_poly.pdbx_strand_id
1 'polypeptide(L)'
;VTDFIDEQRPEYLTWDMTREMLAYGLSIESHGRNHVSLKNKDNDYLTWQALGSLETIQYELGVRPRFVSYPAGEYDQATIDLFKSANYWAGFTTIQGATHHSDDLFQLHRVRIRGTTEPDELIRLLELDW
;
A
#
# COMPACT_ATOMS: atom_id res chain seq x y z
N VAL A 1 2.52 3.25 -6.46
CA VAL A 1 1.60 3.88 -7.43
C VAL A 1 2.17 3.58 -8.79
N THR A 2 1.62 2.62 -9.52
CA THR A 2 2.29 2.05 -10.70
C THR A 2 2.35 3.03 -11.87
N ASP A 3 1.27 3.79 -12.13
CA ASP A 3 1.21 4.69 -13.28
C ASP A 3 2.26 5.81 -13.17
N PHE A 4 2.62 6.23 -11.96
CA PHE A 4 3.65 7.27 -11.78
C PHE A 4 5.06 6.78 -12.16
N ILE A 5 5.32 5.48 -11.99
CA ILE A 5 6.58 4.84 -12.41
C ILE A 5 6.55 4.63 -13.94
N ASP A 6 5.44 4.11 -14.48
CA ASP A 6 5.25 3.89 -15.93
C ASP A 6 5.38 5.19 -16.74
N GLU A 7 4.83 6.28 -16.22
CA GLU A 7 4.91 7.63 -16.80
C GLU A 7 6.28 8.29 -16.61
N GLN A 8 7.23 7.63 -15.94
CA GLN A 8 8.58 8.13 -15.67
C GLN A 8 8.61 9.51 -15.01
N ARG A 9 7.71 9.72 -14.03
CA ARG A 9 7.65 10.99 -13.31
C ARG A 9 8.94 11.16 -12.48
N PRO A 10 9.67 12.28 -12.63
CA PRO A 10 11.02 12.41 -12.07
C PRO A 10 11.07 12.43 -10.54
N GLU A 11 9.93 12.68 -9.86
CA GLU A 11 9.83 12.67 -8.40
C GLU A 11 9.61 11.26 -7.81
N TYR A 12 9.47 10.23 -8.65
CA TYR A 12 9.14 8.87 -8.23
C TYR A 12 10.23 7.86 -8.64
N LEU A 13 10.18 6.67 -8.05
CA LEU A 13 11.08 5.57 -8.41
C LEU A 13 10.90 5.18 -9.87
N THR A 14 11.96 4.67 -10.49
CA THR A 14 11.91 3.97 -11.78
C THR A 14 11.78 2.46 -11.59
N TRP A 15 11.39 1.71 -12.62
CA TRP A 15 11.38 0.24 -12.55
C TRP A 15 12.78 -0.37 -12.35
N ASP A 16 13.84 0.28 -12.83
CA ASP A 16 15.21 -0.18 -12.57
C ASP A 16 15.58 -0.05 -11.09
N MET A 17 15.22 1.08 -10.46
CA MET A 17 15.40 1.28 -9.02
C MET A 17 14.58 0.28 -8.19
N THR A 18 13.34 -0.01 -8.58
CA THR A 18 12.52 -0.98 -7.83
C THR A 18 13.05 -2.41 -7.98
N ARG A 19 13.58 -2.79 -9.15
CA ARG A 19 14.28 -4.08 -9.33
C ARG A 19 15.55 -4.17 -8.49
N GLU A 20 16.33 -3.09 -8.41
CA GLU A 20 17.50 -3.03 -7.52
C GLU A 20 17.08 -3.23 -6.05
N MET A 21 16.11 -2.46 -5.56
CA MET A 21 15.59 -2.59 -4.19
C MET A 21 15.11 -4.01 -3.89
N LEU A 22 14.38 -4.64 -4.83
CA LEU A 22 13.91 -6.01 -4.70
C LEU A 22 15.07 -7.01 -4.61
N ALA A 23 16.11 -6.85 -5.42
CA ALA A 23 17.31 -7.69 -5.38
C ALA A 23 18.06 -7.61 -4.03
N TYR A 24 17.91 -6.50 -3.30
CA TYR A 24 18.44 -6.29 -1.95
C TYR A 24 17.44 -6.64 -0.83
N GLY A 25 16.34 -7.32 -1.16
CA GLY A 25 15.43 -7.91 -0.18
C GLY A 25 14.30 -6.99 0.30
N LEU A 26 14.11 -5.82 -0.33
CA LEU A 26 12.94 -4.99 -0.05
C LEU A 26 11.70 -5.55 -0.78
N SER A 27 10.55 -5.53 -0.11
CA SER A 27 9.28 -5.87 -0.74
C SER A 27 8.70 -4.67 -1.51
N ILE A 28 8.18 -4.92 -2.70
CA ILE A 28 7.41 -3.94 -3.49
C ILE A 28 5.95 -4.38 -3.48
N GLU A 29 5.07 -3.52 -2.97
CA GLU A 29 3.65 -3.81 -2.73
C GLU A 29 2.74 -2.76 -3.39
N SER A 30 1.42 -3.00 -3.40
CA SER A 30 0.50 -2.12 -4.11
C SER A 30 0.20 -0.83 -3.34
N HIS A 31 0.10 0.27 -4.08
CA HIS A 31 -0.47 1.53 -3.63
C HIS A 31 -1.47 2.08 -4.67
N GLY A 32 -2.16 1.17 -5.36
CA GLY A 32 -3.00 1.48 -6.51
C GLY A 32 -2.22 1.97 -7.73
N ARG A 33 -2.96 2.43 -8.74
CA ARG A 33 -2.46 2.85 -10.04
C ARG A 33 -2.08 4.32 -10.09
N ASN A 34 -2.99 5.22 -9.70
CA ASN A 34 -2.85 6.66 -9.90
C ASN A 34 -3.04 7.51 -8.62
N HIS A 35 -3.05 6.89 -7.44
CA HIS A 35 -3.16 7.56 -6.13
C HIS A 35 -4.43 8.43 -5.93
N VAL A 36 -5.52 8.07 -6.60
CA VAL A 36 -6.84 8.65 -6.31
C VAL A 36 -7.53 7.84 -5.21
N SER A 37 -8.39 8.51 -4.44
CA SER A 37 -9.23 7.88 -3.41
C SER A 37 -9.95 6.64 -3.94
N LEU A 38 -9.93 5.57 -3.16
CA LEU A 38 -10.66 4.33 -3.45
C LEU A 38 -12.08 4.36 -2.86
N LYS A 39 -12.35 5.26 -1.93
CA LYS A 39 -13.66 5.42 -1.31
C LYS A 39 -14.70 5.94 -2.30
N ASN A 40 -15.93 5.43 -2.21
CA ASN A 40 -17.07 5.82 -3.05
C ASN A 40 -16.80 5.66 -4.55
N LYS A 41 -16.08 4.60 -4.93
CA LYS A 41 -15.81 4.25 -6.33
C LYS A 41 -16.64 3.05 -6.76
N ASP A 42 -16.90 2.95 -8.06
CA ASP A 42 -17.56 1.79 -8.63
C ASP A 42 -16.62 0.59 -8.77
N ASN A 43 -17.20 -0.59 -9.02
CA ASN A 43 -16.44 -1.83 -9.11
C ASN A 43 -15.46 -1.85 -10.28
N ASP A 44 -15.77 -1.21 -11.41
CA ASP A 44 -14.90 -1.18 -12.58
C ASP A 44 -13.63 -0.40 -12.26
N TYR A 45 -13.79 0.77 -11.64
CA TYR A 45 -12.68 1.60 -11.18
C TYR A 45 -11.83 0.89 -10.13
N LEU A 46 -12.46 0.28 -9.13
CA LEU A 46 -11.74 -0.46 -8.10
C LEU A 46 -10.99 -1.65 -8.72
N THR A 47 -11.59 -2.36 -9.69
CA THR A 47 -10.97 -3.50 -10.37
C THR A 47 -9.74 -3.05 -11.13
N TRP A 48 -9.87 -1.94 -11.86
CA TRP A 48 -8.75 -1.30 -12.54
C TRP A 48 -7.62 -0.93 -11.55
N GLN A 49 -7.95 -0.40 -10.37
CA GLN A 49 -6.95 -0.10 -9.33
C GLN A 49 -6.27 -1.36 -8.78
N ALA A 50 -7.05 -2.38 -8.38
CA ALA A 50 -6.56 -3.55 -7.67
C ALA A 50 -5.79 -4.50 -8.59
N LEU A 51 -6.40 -4.91 -9.72
CA LEU A 51 -5.78 -5.83 -10.67
C LEU A 51 -4.73 -5.13 -11.50
N GLY A 52 -4.99 -3.91 -11.96
CA GLY A 52 -4.04 -3.22 -12.82
C GLY A 52 -2.72 -2.90 -12.11
N SER A 53 -2.76 -2.47 -10.84
CA SER A 53 -1.51 -2.28 -10.07
C SER A 53 -0.82 -3.61 -9.77
N LEU A 54 -1.59 -4.67 -9.51
CA LEU A 54 -1.07 -6.00 -9.26
C LEU A 54 -0.33 -6.56 -10.49
N GLU A 55 -0.98 -6.51 -11.64
CA GLU A 55 -0.48 -7.05 -12.90
C GLU A 55 0.74 -6.29 -13.38
N THR A 56 0.76 -4.96 -13.22
CA THR A 56 1.96 -4.15 -13.52
C THR A 56 3.14 -4.57 -12.63
N ILE A 57 2.96 -4.68 -11.31
CA ILE A 57 4.04 -5.12 -10.40
C ILE A 57 4.51 -6.54 -10.76
N GLN A 58 3.57 -7.44 -11.05
CA GLN A 58 3.90 -8.82 -11.40
C GLN A 58 4.64 -8.92 -12.73
N TYR A 59 4.27 -8.12 -13.72
CA TYR A 59 4.95 -8.05 -15.01
C TYR A 59 6.37 -7.51 -14.87
N GLU A 60 6.54 -6.40 -14.13
CA GLU A 60 7.83 -5.68 -14.06
C GLU A 60 8.86 -6.37 -13.16
N LEU A 61 8.39 -7.06 -12.11
CA LEU A 61 9.24 -7.57 -11.05
C LEU A 61 9.18 -9.09 -10.88
N GLY A 62 8.26 -9.79 -11.57
CA GLY A 62 8.07 -11.23 -11.44
C GLY A 62 7.51 -11.67 -10.08
N VAL A 63 7.07 -10.73 -9.24
CA VAL A 63 6.49 -10.99 -7.91
C VAL A 63 5.06 -10.47 -7.83
N ARG A 64 4.18 -11.24 -7.18
CA ARG A 64 2.81 -10.80 -6.93
C ARG A 64 2.76 -9.97 -5.65
N PRO A 65 2.29 -8.70 -5.67
CA PRO A 65 2.05 -7.96 -4.45
C PRO A 65 0.95 -8.64 -3.63
N ARG A 66 1.14 -8.67 -2.32
CA ARG A 66 0.25 -9.28 -1.34
C ARG A 66 -0.49 -8.24 -0.52
N PHE A 67 0.03 -7.02 -0.46
CA PHE A 67 -0.50 -5.96 0.38
C PHE A 67 -0.90 -4.73 -0.42
N VAL A 68 -1.91 -4.02 0.07
CA VAL A 68 -2.30 -2.69 -0.43
C VAL A 68 -2.12 -1.64 0.66
N SER A 69 -1.51 -0.50 0.36
CA SER A 69 -1.72 0.72 1.13
C SER A 69 -2.81 1.53 0.44
N TYR A 70 -3.86 1.95 1.15
CA TYR A 70 -4.92 2.75 0.52
C TYR A 70 -4.44 4.19 0.29
N PRO A 71 -4.59 4.77 -0.92
CA PRO A 71 -4.28 6.18 -1.18
C PRO A 71 -4.97 7.10 -0.18
N ALA A 72 -4.19 8.00 0.44
CA ALA A 72 -4.63 8.89 1.52
C ALA A 72 -5.28 8.20 2.74
N GLY A 73 -5.24 6.87 2.85
CA GLY A 73 -5.99 6.12 3.87
C GLY A 73 -7.49 6.05 3.61
N GLU A 74 -7.96 6.38 2.40
CA GLU A 74 -9.38 6.44 2.07
C GLU A 74 -9.85 5.16 1.40
N TYR A 75 -10.76 4.46 2.10
CA TYR A 75 -11.38 3.20 1.67
C TYR A 75 -12.81 3.09 2.22
N ASP A 76 -13.55 2.12 1.72
CA ASP A 76 -14.84 1.66 2.22
C ASP A 76 -14.97 0.13 2.09
N GLN A 77 -16.13 -0.42 2.44
CA GLN A 77 -16.35 -1.87 2.37
C GLN A 77 -16.22 -2.42 0.94
N ALA A 78 -16.69 -1.68 -0.07
CA ALA A 78 -16.56 -2.09 -1.47
C ALA A 78 -15.09 -2.18 -1.89
N THR A 79 -14.26 -1.23 -1.45
CA THR A 79 -12.81 -1.26 -1.62
C THR A 79 -12.22 -2.54 -1.02
N ILE A 80 -12.54 -2.83 0.25
CA ILE A 80 -12.02 -4.01 0.96
C ILE A 80 -12.42 -5.31 0.25
N ASP A 81 -13.71 -5.45 -0.08
CA ASP A 81 -14.25 -6.64 -0.71
C ASP A 81 -13.60 -6.92 -2.06
N LEU A 82 -13.30 -5.86 -2.81
CA LEU A 82 -12.64 -6.00 -4.09
C LEU A 82 -11.15 -6.37 -3.96
N PHE A 83 -10.39 -5.76 -3.05
CA PHE A 83 -9.00 -6.17 -2.84
C PHE A 83 -8.91 -7.61 -2.29
N LYS A 84 -9.87 -8.04 -1.46
CA LYS A 84 -10.01 -9.45 -1.05
C LYS A 84 -10.27 -10.37 -2.25
N SER A 85 -11.20 -10.02 -3.14
CA SER A 85 -11.51 -10.86 -4.31
C SER A 85 -10.34 -10.94 -5.30
N ALA A 86 -9.49 -9.92 -5.35
CA ALA A 86 -8.22 -9.91 -6.08
C ALA A 86 -7.08 -10.72 -5.40
N ASN A 87 -7.37 -11.43 -4.30
CA ASN A 87 -6.41 -12.24 -3.53
C ASN A 87 -5.25 -11.44 -2.89
N TYR A 88 -5.49 -10.19 -2.49
CA TYR A 88 -4.61 -9.53 -1.52
C TYR A 88 -4.77 -10.19 -0.14
N TRP A 89 -3.75 -10.05 0.71
CA TRP A 89 -3.72 -10.66 2.05
C TRP A 89 -4.11 -9.67 3.13
N ALA A 90 -3.74 -8.40 2.98
CA ALA A 90 -4.01 -7.35 3.94
C ALA A 90 -3.94 -5.94 3.31
N GLY A 91 -4.50 -4.98 4.04
CA GLY A 91 -4.60 -3.57 3.64
C GLY A 91 -4.17 -2.65 4.78
N PHE A 92 -3.42 -1.61 4.45
CA PHE A 92 -2.89 -0.64 5.41
C PHE A 92 -3.62 0.70 5.31
N THR A 93 -4.05 1.20 6.47
CA THR A 93 -4.75 2.49 6.61
C THR A 93 -3.77 3.61 6.99
N THR A 94 -4.29 4.79 7.30
CA THR A 94 -3.55 5.86 7.98
C THR A 94 -4.02 6.10 9.41
N ILE A 95 -4.83 5.18 9.96
CA ILE A 95 -5.27 5.22 11.35
C ILE A 95 -4.05 4.92 12.22
N GLN A 96 -3.82 5.77 13.22
CA GLN A 96 -2.69 5.66 14.13
C GLN A 96 -2.87 4.43 15.04
N GLY A 97 -1.91 3.51 15.03
CA GLY A 97 -1.97 2.29 15.83
C GLY A 97 -0.93 1.25 15.44
N ALA A 98 -0.64 0.31 16.35
CA ALA A 98 0.18 -0.87 16.07
C ALA A 98 -0.43 -2.20 16.58
N THR A 99 -1.58 -2.15 17.28
CA THR A 99 -2.32 -3.36 17.65
C THR A 99 -3.12 -3.87 16.45
N HIS A 100 -2.88 -5.13 16.07
CA HIS A 100 -3.51 -5.78 14.93
C HIS A 100 -4.12 -7.11 15.34
N HIS A 101 -5.24 -7.46 14.70
CA HIS A 101 -5.94 -8.72 14.89
C HIS A 101 -6.18 -9.40 13.53
N SER A 102 -6.22 -10.74 13.54
CA SER A 102 -6.37 -11.52 12.30
C SER A 102 -7.76 -11.41 11.65
N ASP A 103 -8.76 -10.92 12.38
CA ASP A 103 -10.10 -10.66 11.87
C ASP A 103 -10.21 -9.34 11.10
N ASP A 104 -9.22 -8.43 11.20
CA ASP A 104 -9.22 -7.12 10.54
C ASP A 104 -7.95 -6.83 9.71
N LEU A 105 -7.48 -7.83 8.97
CA LEU A 105 -6.28 -7.74 8.14
C LEU A 105 -6.37 -6.67 7.03
N PHE A 106 -7.56 -6.19 6.66
CA PHE A 106 -7.72 -5.19 5.61
C PHE A 106 -7.78 -3.75 6.14
N GLN A 107 -7.63 -3.55 7.44
CA GLN A 107 -7.62 -2.24 8.07
C GLN A 107 -6.43 -2.07 9.02
N LEU A 108 -5.29 -2.68 8.70
CA LEU A 108 -4.09 -2.60 9.55
C LEU A 108 -3.69 -1.14 9.80
N HIS A 109 -3.61 -0.79 11.08
CA HIS A 109 -3.15 0.52 11.54
C HIS A 109 -1.65 0.70 11.31
N ARG A 110 -1.20 1.96 11.27
CA ARG A 110 0.22 2.29 11.17
C ARG A 110 0.58 3.43 12.10
N VAL A 111 1.83 3.43 12.55
CA VAL A 111 2.41 4.55 13.30
C VAL A 111 2.97 5.56 12.32
N ARG A 112 2.44 6.79 12.30
CA ARG A 112 2.97 7.87 11.49
C ARG A 112 4.29 8.40 12.06
N ILE A 113 5.34 8.33 11.26
CA ILE A 113 6.62 8.99 11.51
C ILE A 113 6.63 10.33 10.78
N ARG A 114 7.08 11.39 11.45
CA ARG A 114 7.17 12.75 10.91
C ARG A 114 8.64 13.12 10.70
N GLY A 115 8.90 14.14 9.88
CA GLY A 115 10.24 14.72 9.74
C GLY A 115 10.80 15.34 11.03
N THR A 116 9.98 15.48 12.07
CA THR A 116 10.34 15.96 13.41
C THR A 116 10.35 14.83 14.45
N THR A 117 10.23 13.56 14.03
CA THR A 117 10.28 12.42 14.95
C THR A 117 11.74 12.09 15.26
N GLU A 118 12.17 12.39 16.47
CA GLU A 118 13.49 12.01 16.98
C GLU A 118 13.55 10.51 17.36
N PRO A 119 14.74 9.89 17.44
CA PRO A 119 14.88 8.48 17.78
C PRO A 119 14.18 8.06 19.09
N ASP A 120 14.26 8.87 20.14
CA ASP A 120 13.62 8.58 21.43
C ASP A 120 12.09 8.59 21.31
N GLU A 121 11.54 9.49 20.50
CA GLU A 121 10.11 9.54 20.23
C GLU A 121 9.65 8.35 19.39
N LEU A 122 10.48 7.91 18.44
CA LEU A 122 10.21 6.66 17.70
C LEU A 122 10.15 5.46 18.66
N ILE A 123 11.12 5.31 19.56
CA ILE A 123 11.11 4.23 20.57
C ILE A 123 9.83 4.28 21.38
N ARG A 124 9.48 5.47 21.89
CA ARG A 124 8.24 5.66 22.65
C ARG A 124 7.00 5.26 21.86
N LEU A 125 6.88 5.67 20.59
CA LEU A 125 5.74 5.31 19.73
C LEU A 125 5.62 3.80 19.52
N LEU A 126 6.74 3.07 19.48
CA LEU A 126 6.76 1.61 19.35
C LEU A 126 6.41 0.88 20.65
N GLU A 127 6.60 1.52 21.81
CA GLU A 127 6.34 0.95 23.14
C GLU A 127 4.98 1.33 23.74
N LEU A 128 4.17 2.14 23.05
CA LEU A 128 2.82 2.47 23.48
C LEU A 128 1.94 1.23 23.55
N ASP A 129 1.05 1.19 24.55
CA ASP A 129 -0.08 0.27 24.60
C ASP A 129 -1.15 0.79 23.64
N TRP A 130 -1.15 0.24 22.42
CA TRP A 130 -1.95 0.68 21.28
C TRP A 130 -3.37 0.13 21.25
#